data_AF-A0A8H6Z8G0-F1
#
_entry.id   AF-A0A8H6Z8G0-F1
#
_cell.length_a   1.000
_cell.length_b   1.000
_cell.length_c   1.000
_cell.angle_alpha   90.00
_cell.angle_beta   90.00
_cell.angle_gamma   90.00
#
_symmetry.space_group_name_H-M   'P 1'
#
loop_
_entity.id
_entity.type
_entity.pdbx_description
1 polymer ?
#
loop_
_entity_poly.entity_id
_entity_poly.type
_entity_poly.pdbx_seq_one_letter_code
_entity_poly.pdbx_strand_id
1 'polypeptide(L)'
;MYSNPFTQGRWQSSANARASSSSNTVPQPSPFGALPFATPNPIPMFVSFRFTSFSPSILNSTVMGPQGKTYFCISTDIPTPGFTIITNSTNQPTIIIEWRKHPVLEIRDIVPKQQSSQWLALAPEKTVDLLNSMANFQRTNLIGKIPNDDRKR
;
A
#
# COMPACT_ATOMS: atom_id res chain seq x y z
N MET A 1 -16.36 30.95 -55.05
CA MET A 1 -14.88 31.05 -55.13
C MET A 1 -14.38 31.11 -53.69
N TYR A 2 -13.74 30.04 -53.21
CA TYR A 2 -13.26 29.95 -51.82
C TYR A 2 -11.78 30.33 -51.77
N SER A 3 -11.46 31.46 -51.14
CA SER A 3 -10.07 31.90 -50.89
C SER A 3 -9.52 31.17 -49.67
N ASN A 4 -8.41 30.47 -49.87
CA ASN A 4 -7.69 29.76 -48.81
C ASN A 4 -7.00 30.76 -47.86
N PRO A 5 -7.34 30.77 -46.55
CA PRO A 5 -6.80 31.71 -45.57
C PRO A 5 -5.33 31.48 -45.21
N PHE A 6 -4.71 30.39 -45.66
CA PHE A 6 -3.27 30.13 -45.41
C PHE A 6 -2.34 30.95 -46.32
N THR A 7 -2.88 31.73 -47.26
CA THR A 7 -2.07 32.49 -48.24
C THR A 7 -1.71 33.91 -47.82
N GLN A 8 -2.17 34.39 -46.65
CA GLN A 8 -1.93 35.77 -46.18
C GLN A 8 -0.81 35.92 -45.14
N GLY A 9 -0.12 34.83 -44.78
CA GLY A 9 1.08 34.90 -43.94
C GLY A 9 2.33 34.99 -44.80
N ARG A 10 2.94 36.18 -44.91
CA ARG A 10 4.31 36.39 -45.40
C ARG A 10 5.30 35.60 -44.53
N TRP A 11 5.39 34.29 -44.71
CA TRP A 11 6.51 33.49 -44.25
C TRP A 11 7.66 33.71 -45.23
N GLN A 12 8.39 34.80 -45.02
CA GLN A 12 9.75 34.88 -45.53
C GLN A 12 10.56 33.82 -44.79
N SER A 13 10.75 32.67 -45.43
CA SER A 13 11.73 31.68 -45.01
C SER A 13 13.12 32.29 -45.19
N SER A 14 13.75 32.72 -44.10
CA SER A 14 15.12 33.25 -44.07
C SER A 14 16.20 32.17 -44.30
N ALA A 15 15.83 31.01 -44.87
CA ALA A 15 16.76 29.96 -45.26
C ALA A 15 17.62 30.34 -46.48
N ASN A 16 17.51 31.56 -47.02
CA ASN A 16 18.57 32.12 -47.84
C ASN A 16 18.59 33.66 -47.80
N ALA A 17 19.28 34.22 -46.81
CA ALA A 17 19.93 35.52 -46.94
C ALA A 17 21.33 35.42 -46.31
N ARG A 18 22.25 34.74 -47.00
CA ARG A 18 23.67 34.84 -46.70
C ARG A 18 24.10 36.30 -46.95
N ALA A 19 24.31 37.08 -45.90
CA ALA A 19 25.42 38.03 -45.76
C ALA A 19 25.32 38.83 -44.44
N SER A 20 26.43 38.82 -43.69
CA SER A 20 26.93 39.89 -42.81
C SER A 20 26.01 40.44 -41.71
N SER A 21 26.28 40.07 -40.46
CA SER A 21 27.01 40.92 -39.51
C SER A 21 26.76 40.50 -38.06
N SER A 22 27.83 40.58 -37.29
CA SER A 22 27.96 40.31 -35.86
C SER A 22 26.93 41.03 -34.99
N SER A 23 26.20 40.30 -34.14
CA SER A 23 25.96 40.72 -32.76
C SER A 23 25.51 39.54 -31.90
N ASN A 24 26.11 39.44 -30.71
CA ASN A 24 25.73 38.51 -29.66
C ASN A 24 24.30 38.81 -29.18
N THR A 25 23.32 38.06 -29.66
CA THR A 25 21.99 38.04 -29.05
C THR A 25 21.64 36.60 -28.70
N VAL A 26 21.68 36.32 -27.40
CA VAL A 26 21.15 35.08 -26.79
C VAL A 26 19.72 34.89 -27.30
N PRO A 27 19.33 33.70 -27.81
CA PRO A 27 17.97 33.47 -28.29
C PRO A 27 16.97 33.69 -27.14
N GLN A 28 16.09 34.66 -27.29
CA GLN A 28 15.03 34.93 -26.33
C GLN A 28 14.01 33.77 -26.41
N PRO A 29 13.70 33.07 -25.30
CA PRO A 29 12.77 31.94 -25.35
C PRO A 29 11.35 32.40 -25.68
N SER A 30 10.68 31.68 -26.58
CA SER A 30 9.32 31.99 -27.04
C SER A 30 8.31 32.03 -25.88
N PRO A 31 7.52 33.12 -25.71
CA PRO A 31 6.52 33.24 -24.65
C PRO A 31 5.22 32.46 -24.93
N PHE A 32 5.06 31.87 -26.12
CA PHE A 32 3.92 31.04 -26.49
C PHE A 32 4.38 29.60 -26.76
N GLY A 33 4.26 28.72 -25.76
CA GLY A 33 4.50 27.28 -25.95
C GLY A 33 5.34 26.55 -24.90
N ALA A 34 5.54 27.10 -23.69
CA ALA A 34 6.06 26.30 -22.60
C ALA A 34 4.92 25.46 -21.99
N LEU A 35 4.72 24.25 -22.52
CA LEU A 35 4.03 23.21 -21.75
C LEU A 35 4.75 23.08 -20.39
N PRO A 36 4.01 22.94 -19.27
CA PRO A 36 4.66 22.68 -17.98
C PRO A 36 5.53 21.44 -18.14
N PHE A 37 6.82 21.55 -17.81
CA PHE A 37 7.69 20.40 -17.73
C PHE A 37 7.02 19.39 -16.80
N ALA A 38 6.75 18.18 -17.30
CA ALA A 38 6.33 17.10 -16.44
C ALA A 38 7.46 16.91 -15.42
N THR A 39 7.25 17.41 -14.20
CA THR A 39 8.06 17.00 -13.06
C THR A 39 8.05 15.49 -13.07
N PRO A 40 9.21 14.79 -13.10
CA PRO A 40 9.20 13.35 -13.02
C PRO A 40 8.39 12.99 -11.78
N ASN A 41 7.26 12.28 -11.99
CA ASN A 41 6.47 11.80 -10.87
C ASN A 41 7.44 11.09 -9.94
N PRO A 42 7.50 11.43 -8.63
CA PRO A 42 8.37 10.73 -7.72
C PRO A 42 8.03 9.24 -7.84
N ILE A 43 9.01 8.45 -8.25
CA ILE A 43 8.86 7.00 -8.35
C ILE A 43 8.40 6.55 -6.96
N PRO A 44 7.25 5.87 -6.83
CA PRO A 44 6.78 5.45 -5.52
C PRO A 44 7.84 4.53 -4.92
N MET A 45 8.35 4.89 -3.74
CA MET A 45 9.22 4.00 -2.97
C MET A 45 8.34 2.88 -2.42
N PHE A 46 8.27 1.76 -3.13
CA PHE A 46 7.58 0.58 -2.65
C PHE A 46 8.46 -0.13 -1.61
N VAL A 47 7.91 -0.37 -0.43
CA VAL A 47 8.54 -1.18 0.61
C VAL A 47 7.84 -2.52 0.66
N SER A 48 8.56 -3.60 0.33
CA SER A 48 8.01 -4.95 0.35
C SER A 48 8.25 -5.62 1.69
N PHE A 49 7.16 -6.13 2.26
CA PHE A 49 7.19 -7.02 3.42
C PHE A 49 6.71 -8.40 2.99
N ARG A 50 7.31 -9.44 3.56
CA ARG A 50 6.94 -10.83 3.31
C ARG A 50 6.63 -11.53 4.62
N PHE A 51 5.59 -12.36 4.59
CA PHE A 51 5.30 -13.28 5.66
C PHE A 51 6.09 -14.58 5.44
N THR A 52 6.75 -15.07 6.47
CA THR A 52 7.55 -16.30 6.47
C THR A 52 7.25 -17.14 7.71
N SER A 53 7.77 -18.37 7.76
CA SER A 53 7.69 -19.24 8.95
C SER A 53 6.25 -19.52 9.41
N PHE A 54 5.35 -19.76 8.46
CA PHE A 54 3.94 -20.06 8.72
C PHE A 54 3.80 -21.35 9.55
N SER A 55 3.11 -21.28 10.69
CA SER A 55 2.89 -22.44 11.56
C SER A 55 1.62 -22.31 12.43
N PRO A 56 0.43 -22.74 11.99
CA PRO A 56 0.09 -23.34 10.69
C PRO A 56 -0.42 -22.33 9.64
N SER A 57 -0.52 -21.04 9.98
CA SER A 57 -1.15 -20.02 9.12
C SER A 57 -0.42 -18.68 9.17
N ILE A 58 -0.87 -17.71 8.38
CA ILE A 58 -0.36 -16.33 8.40
C ILE A 58 -0.47 -15.66 9.78
N LEU A 59 -1.42 -16.12 10.61
CA LEU A 59 -1.61 -15.63 11.96
C LEU A 59 -0.60 -16.21 12.98
N ASN A 60 0.29 -17.09 12.52
CA ASN A 60 1.44 -17.57 13.26
C ASN A 60 2.65 -17.54 12.31
N SER A 61 3.25 -16.36 12.16
CA SER A 61 4.26 -16.10 11.13
C SER A 61 5.23 -14.98 11.53
N THR A 62 6.30 -14.83 10.77
CA THR A 62 7.26 -13.74 10.92
C THR A 62 7.14 -12.80 9.73
N VAL A 63 7.12 -11.49 9.98
CA VAL A 63 7.11 -10.46 8.95
C VAL A 63 8.53 -9.96 8.75
N MET A 64 9.08 -10.21 7.56
CA MET A 64 10.39 -9.73 7.15
C MET A 64 10.23 -8.54 6.19
N GLY A 65 11.01 -7.49 6.40
CA GLY A 65 11.06 -6.33 5.52
C GLY A 65 12.21 -6.39 4.52
N PRO A 66 12.57 -5.24 3.94
CA PRO A 66 13.73 -5.11 3.06
C PRO A 66 14.99 -5.65 3.73
N GLN A 67 15.91 -6.18 2.93
CA GLN A 67 17.18 -6.79 3.39
C GLN A 67 17.00 -8.04 4.27
N GLY A 68 15.79 -8.60 4.35
CA GLY A 68 15.55 -9.81 5.15
C GLY A 68 15.61 -9.57 6.67
N LYS A 69 15.41 -8.32 7.11
CA LYS A 69 15.30 -8.02 8.53
C LYS A 69 13.92 -8.39 9.04
N THR A 70 13.84 -9.06 10.19
CA THR A 70 12.58 -9.31 10.91
C THR A 70 12.08 -8.01 11.54
N TYR A 71 10.84 -7.65 11.26
CA TYR A 71 10.16 -6.50 11.87
C TYR A 71 9.14 -6.92 12.90
N PHE A 72 8.36 -7.95 12.59
CA PHE A 72 7.30 -8.42 13.47
C PHE A 72 7.25 -9.94 13.58
N CYS A 73 6.80 -10.42 14.73
CA CYS A 73 6.36 -11.80 14.90
C CYS A 73 4.89 -11.79 15.27
N ILE A 74 4.10 -12.63 14.59
CA ILE A 74 2.66 -12.75 14.77
C ILE A 74 2.41 -14.11 15.41
N SER A 75 1.70 -14.11 16.54
CA SER A 75 1.30 -15.33 17.22
C SER A 75 -0.16 -15.27 17.60
N THR A 76 -0.90 -16.33 17.31
CA THR A 76 -2.33 -16.45 17.59
C THR A 76 -2.61 -17.67 18.44
N ASP A 77 -3.53 -17.51 19.39
CA ASP A 77 -3.93 -18.51 20.38
C ASP A 77 -2.83 -18.89 21.38
N ILE A 78 -1.68 -18.20 21.34
CA ILE A 78 -0.56 -18.38 22.25
C ILE A 78 -0.22 -17.00 22.84
N PRO A 79 -0.27 -16.82 24.18
CA PRO A 79 -0.62 -17.80 25.21
C PRO A 79 -2.13 -17.98 25.43
N THR A 80 -2.99 -17.16 24.81
CA THR A 80 -4.42 -17.10 25.12
C THR A 80 -5.26 -17.32 23.86
N PRO A 81 -6.18 -18.30 23.84
CA PRO A 81 -7.09 -18.53 22.72
C PRO A 81 -7.94 -17.30 22.40
N GLY A 82 -8.16 -17.03 21.11
CA GLY A 82 -8.92 -15.88 20.65
C GLY A 82 -8.14 -14.57 20.66
N PHE A 83 -6.82 -14.59 20.90
CA PHE A 83 -5.97 -13.42 20.76
C PHE A 83 -4.90 -13.63 19.70
N THR A 84 -4.65 -12.59 18.90
CA THR A 84 -3.44 -12.47 18.08
C THR A 84 -2.59 -11.36 18.66
N ILE A 85 -1.33 -11.69 18.97
CA ILE A 85 -0.34 -10.75 19.45
C ILE A 85 0.70 -10.56 18.34
N ILE A 86 0.99 -9.30 18.02
CA ILE A 86 2.08 -8.93 17.12
C ILE A 86 3.16 -8.28 17.97
N THR A 87 4.34 -8.89 17.98
CA THR A 87 5.52 -8.39 18.67
C THR A 87 6.47 -7.72 17.68
N ASN A 88 7.24 -6.75 18.15
CA ASN A 88 8.31 -6.12 17.38
C ASN A 88 9.56 -7.02 17.29
N SER A 89 10.62 -6.54 16.64
CA SER A 89 11.90 -7.25 16.53
C SER A 89 12.59 -7.54 17.88
N THR A 90 12.17 -6.88 18.97
CA THR A 90 12.64 -7.12 20.34
C THR A 90 11.71 -8.05 21.14
N ASN A 91 10.76 -8.71 20.47
CA ASN A 91 9.72 -9.56 21.07
C ASN A 91 8.79 -8.84 22.05
N GLN A 92 8.69 -7.52 21.98
CA GLN A 92 7.74 -6.77 22.80
C GLN A 92 6.38 -6.70 22.10
N PRO A 93 5.28 -7.05 22.79
CA PRO A 93 3.94 -6.99 22.22
C PRO A 93 3.59 -5.54 21.89
N THR A 94 3.34 -5.27 20.62
CA THR A 94 3.05 -3.92 20.09
C THR A 94 1.58 -3.81 19.69
N ILE A 95 1.01 -4.89 19.14
CA ILE A 95 -0.38 -4.92 18.69
C ILE A 95 -1.06 -6.15 19.27
N ILE A 96 -2.30 -5.98 19.72
CA ILE A 96 -3.15 -7.06 20.22
C ILE A 96 -4.49 -7.00 19.51
N ILE A 97 -4.89 -8.14 18.96
CA ILE A 97 -6.20 -8.34 18.35
C ILE A 97 -6.96 -9.36 19.20
N GLU A 98 -8.13 -8.99 19.69
CA GLU A 98 -9.07 -9.85 20.38
C GLU A 98 -10.15 -10.31 19.39
N TRP A 99 -10.13 -11.59 19.05
CA TRP A 99 -11.11 -12.24 18.18
C TRP A 99 -12.36 -12.59 18.96
N ARG A 100 -13.43 -11.86 18.66
CA ARG A 100 -14.77 -12.08 19.22
C ARG A 100 -15.81 -11.74 18.14
N LYS A 101 -17.10 -11.75 18.51
CA LYS A 101 -18.19 -11.38 17.57
C LYS A 101 -17.92 -10.05 16.85
N HIS A 102 -17.36 -9.08 17.56
CA HIS A 102 -16.86 -7.82 17.03
C HIS A 102 -15.39 -7.65 17.42
N PRO A 103 -14.43 -8.00 16.53
CA PRO A 103 -13.02 -7.98 16.86
C PRO A 103 -12.56 -6.61 17.35
N VAL A 104 -11.63 -6.62 18.30
CA VAL A 104 -11.09 -5.42 18.91
C VAL A 104 -9.59 -5.40 18.71
N LEU A 105 -9.06 -4.23 18.38
CA LEU A 105 -7.66 -3.98 18.14
C LEU A 105 -7.14 -2.99 19.18
N GLU A 106 -5.93 -3.21 19.64
CA GLU A 106 -5.14 -2.26 20.42
C GLU A 106 -3.74 -2.18 19.81
N ILE A 107 -3.26 -0.96 19.55
CA ILE A 107 -1.87 -0.70 19.17
C ILE A 107 -1.28 0.11 20.32
N ARG A 108 -0.36 -0.49 21.07
CA ARG A 108 0.21 0.15 22.25
C ARG A 108 0.80 1.51 21.89
N ASP A 109 0.52 2.50 22.74
CA ASP A 109 0.98 3.89 22.64
C ASP A 109 0.50 4.69 21.41
N ILE A 110 -0.29 4.09 20.52
CA ILE A 110 -0.75 4.75 19.28
C ILE A 110 -2.27 4.73 19.18
N VAL A 111 -2.89 3.57 19.38
CA VAL A 111 -4.32 3.37 19.17
C VAL A 111 -4.92 2.70 20.40
N PRO A 112 -5.81 3.39 21.15
CA PRO A 112 -6.49 2.79 22.28
C PRO A 112 -7.37 1.63 21.81
N LYS A 113 -7.68 0.72 22.74
CA LYS A 113 -8.51 -0.46 22.47
C LYS A 113 -9.85 -0.05 21.85
N GLN A 114 -10.06 -0.41 20.58
CA GLN A 114 -11.26 -0.05 19.82
C GLN A 114 -11.70 -1.16 18.84
N GLN A 115 -12.90 -1.04 18.28
CA GLN A 115 -13.35 -2.01 17.28
C GLN A 115 -12.45 -1.96 16.06
N SER A 116 -12.09 -3.13 15.51
CA SER A 116 -11.24 -3.19 14.33
C SER A 116 -11.87 -2.42 13.16
N SER A 117 -13.20 -2.49 13.01
CA SER A 117 -13.98 -1.71 12.03
C SER A 117 -13.72 -0.21 12.06
N GLN A 118 -13.59 0.36 13.26
CA GLN A 118 -13.33 1.79 13.45
C GLN A 118 -11.90 2.14 13.03
N TRP A 119 -10.93 1.30 13.35
CA TRP A 119 -9.55 1.49 12.92
C TRP A 119 -9.36 1.33 11.41
N LEU A 120 -10.03 0.35 10.80
CA LEU A 120 -9.95 0.08 9.35
C LEU A 120 -10.61 1.17 8.51
N ALA A 121 -11.68 1.78 9.01
CA ALA A 121 -12.29 2.92 8.34
C ALA A 121 -11.33 4.12 8.24
N LEU A 122 -10.31 4.16 9.10
CA LEU A 122 -9.24 5.16 9.07
C LEU A 122 -8.05 4.70 8.20
N ALA A 123 -8.01 3.45 7.75
CA ALA A 123 -7.01 2.96 6.83
C ALA A 123 -7.42 3.34 5.39
N PRO A 124 -6.55 4.01 4.61
CA PRO A 124 -6.90 4.36 3.23
C PRO A 124 -7.09 3.09 2.38
N GLU A 125 -8.31 2.93 1.86
CA GLU A 125 -8.74 2.00 0.81
C GLU A 125 -8.71 0.47 1.12
N LYS A 126 -9.91 -0.13 1.12
CA LYS A 126 -10.23 -1.57 0.89
C LYS A 126 -9.85 -2.60 1.96
N THR A 127 -9.92 -2.29 3.24
CA THR A 127 -9.60 -3.27 4.30
C THR A 127 -10.83 -3.97 4.93
N VAL A 128 -12.06 -3.52 4.65
CA VAL A 128 -13.27 -4.03 5.32
C VAL A 128 -13.64 -5.46 4.89
N ASP A 129 -13.43 -5.83 3.63
CA ASP A 129 -13.82 -7.16 3.11
C ASP A 129 -12.86 -8.28 3.55
N LEU A 130 -11.57 -7.98 3.72
CA LEU A 130 -10.57 -8.97 4.13
C LEU A 130 -10.78 -9.46 5.56
N LEU A 131 -11.22 -8.59 6.47
CA LEU A 131 -11.40 -8.99 7.87
C LEU A 131 -12.64 -9.85 8.10
N ASN A 132 -13.72 -9.61 7.35
CA ASN A 132 -14.89 -10.48 7.39
C ASN A 132 -14.56 -11.86 6.81
N SER A 133 -13.71 -11.93 5.78
CA SER A 133 -13.22 -13.20 5.22
C SER A 133 -12.32 -13.95 6.21
N MET A 134 -11.38 -13.25 6.88
CA MET A 134 -10.45 -13.86 7.84
C MET A 134 -11.13 -14.31 9.15
N ALA A 135 -12.13 -13.56 9.64
CA ALA A 135 -12.91 -13.96 10.81
C ALA A 135 -13.72 -15.25 10.55
N ASN A 136 -14.22 -15.43 9.33
CA ASN A 136 -14.91 -16.65 8.94
C ASN A 136 -13.95 -17.84 8.75
N PHE A 137 -12.73 -17.60 8.26
CA PHE A 137 -11.70 -18.64 8.14
C PHE A 137 -11.26 -19.21 9.50
N GLN A 138 -11.24 -18.40 10.56
CA GLN A 138 -10.95 -18.89 11.92
C GLN A 138 -12.06 -19.79 12.48
N ARG A 139 -13.33 -19.50 12.16
CA ARG A 139 -14.47 -20.33 12.59
C ARG A 139 -14.44 -21.74 11.99
N THR A 140 -14.08 -21.88 10.71
CA THR A 140 -14.03 -23.19 10.06
C THR A 140 -12.91 -24.08 10.61
N ASN A 141 -11.81 -23.51 11.09
CA ASN A 141 -10.70 -24.28 11.66
C ASN A 141 -10.93 -24.70 13.12
N LEU A 142 -11.79 -24.02 13.88
CA LEU A 142 -12.11 -24.36 15.27
C LEU A 142 -13.25 -25.39 15.41
N ILE A 143 -14.11 -25.56 14.40
CA ILE A 143 -15.24 -26.52 14.43
C ILE A 143 -14.82 -27.94 14.00
N GLY A 144 -13.64 -28.10 13.38
CA GLY A 144 -13.14 -29.40 12.90
C GLY A 144 -12.55 -30.35 13.96
N LYS A 145 -12.58 -30.01 15.26
CA LYS A 145 -12.03 -30.85 16.35
C LYS A 145 -13.08 -31.26 17.38
N ILE A 146 -14.17 -31.89 16.94
CA ILE A 146 -14.98 -32.74 17.83
C ILE A 146 -14.64 -34.19 17.47
N PRO A 147 -13.87 -34.93 18.30
CA PRO A 147 -13.76 -36.36 18.13
C PRO A 147 -15.12 -36.96 18.44
N ASN A 148 -15.70 -37.65 17.46
CA ASN A 148 -16.92 -38.41 17.63
C ASN A 148 -16.56 -39.72 18.37
N ASP A 149 -16.39 -39.63 19.68
CA ASP A 149 -16.32 -40.78 20.58
C ASP A 149 -17.74 -41.05 21.08
N ASP A 150 -18.44 -41.96 20.40
CA ASP A 150 -19.47 -42.81 21.00
C ASP A 150 -20.07 -43.75 19.95
N ARG A 151 -19.56 -44.98 19.91
CA ARG A 151 -20.41 -46.16 19.67
C ARG A 151 -19.92 -47.33 20.51
N LYS A 152 -20.45 -47.40 21.72
CA LYS A 152 -20.78 -48.69 22.35
C LYS A 152 -21.91 -49.36 21.56
N ARG A 153 -21.63 -50.52 20.97
CA ARG A 153 -22.40 -51.77 21.09
C ARG A 153 -21.83 -52.83 20.18
#